data_AF-A0A1W1YTS2-F1
#
_entry.id   AF-A0A1W1YTS2-F1
#
_cell.length_a   1.000
_cell.length_b   1.000
_cell.length_c   1.000
_cell.angle_alpha   90.00
_cell.angle_beta   90.00
_cell.angle_gamma   90.00
#
_symmetry.space_group_name_H-M   'P 1'
#
loop_
_entity.id
_entity.type
_entity.pdbx_description
1 polymer ?
#
loop_
_entity_poly.entity_id
_entity_poly.type
_entity_poly.pdbx_seq_one_letter_code
_entity_poly.pdbx_strand_id
1 'polypeptide(L)'
;MVQYQPPTSQIVVMFLISFILLGYQVSFEFNKAYKNKRLLKLFGIVVWSSKLDSLFPDYIKIYSGHYKQDSEFGPVSALGNSRQYGFYAVRFFKGNKHFTLFKSTRMEEALSKAKELSALLEVELLDR
;
A
#
# COMPACT_ATOMS: atom_id res chain seq x y z
N MET A 1 0.64 23.73 -41.22
CA MET A 1 0.39 23.09 -39.92
C MET A 1 0.90 24.05 -38.84
N VAL A 2 0.01 24.61 -38.02
CA VAL A 2 0.41 25.54 -36.97
C VAL A 2 1.08 24.73 -35.85
N GLN A 3 2.36 24.99 -35.58
CA GLN A 3 3.04 24.38 -34.45
C GLN A 3 2.53 25.02 -33.16
N TYR A 4 1.70 24.30 -32.42
CA TYR A 4 1.31 24.66 -31.06
C TYR A 4 2.48 24.34 -30.12
N GLN A 5 3.21 25.37 -29.69
CA GLN A 5 4.22 25.26 -28.64
C GLN A 5 3.51 25.47 -27.29
N PRO A 6 3.51 24.48 -26.38
CA PRO A 6 2.90 24.67 -25.08
C PRO A 6 3.66 25.75 -24.29
N PRO A 7 2.97 26.57 -23.49
CA PRO A 7 3.61 27.59 -22.66
C PRO A 7 4.69 26.97 -21.77
N THR A 8 5.86 27.62 -21.66
CA THR A 8 6.98 27.15 -20.84
C THR A 8 6.58 26.92 -19.38
N SER A 9 5.67 27.75 -18.86
CA SER A 9 5.08 27.60 -17.52
C SER A 9 4.35 26.26 -17.36
N GLN A 10 3.62 25.80 -18.38
CA GLN A 10 2.92 24.53 -18.35
C GLN A 10 3.91 23.35 -18.32
N ILE A 11 4.98 23.41 -19.11
CA ILE A 11 6.03 22.38 -19.12
C ILE A 11 6.66 22.27 -17.73
N VAL A 12 7.02 23.40 -17.11
CA VAL A 12 7.62 23.44 -15.77
C VAL A 12 6.68 22.85 -14.71
N VAL A 13 5.39 23.22 -14.74
CA VAL A 13 4.38 22.69 -13.80
C VAL A 13 4.20 21.19 -13.98
N MET A 14 4.08 20.70 -15.22
CA MET A 14 3.93 19.26 -15.50
C MET A 14 5.15 18.46 -15.02
N PHE A 15 6.36 19.01 -15.21
CA PHE A 15 7.59 18.38 -14.73
C PHE A 15 7.61 18.27 -13.22
N LEU A 16 7.29 19.35 -12.50
CA LEU A 16 7.25 19.36 -11.04
C LEU A 16 6.22 18.37 -10.48
N ILE A 17 5.02 18.33 -11.05
CA ILE A 17 3.98 17.38 -10.66
C ILE A 17 4.46 15.94 -10.88
N SER A 18 5.03 15.65 -12.05
CA SER A 18 5.56 14.32 -12.37
C SER A 18 6.67 13.90 -11.41
N PHE A 19 7.58 14.82 -11.08
CA PHE A 19 8.68 14.57 -10.15
C PHE A 19 8.18 14.25 -8.74
N ILE A 20 7.17 14.99 -8.26
CA ILE A 20 6.54 14.74 -6.96
C ILE A 20 5.85 13.37 -6.95
N LEU A 21 5.11 13.02 -8.01
CA LEU A 21 4.41 11.75 -8.11
C LEU A 21 5.38 10.55 -8.13
N LEU A 22 6.53 10.67 -8.79
CA LEU A 22 7.54 9.62 -8.83
C LEU A 22 8.22 9.39 -7.48
N GLY A 23 8.48 10.46 -6.74
CA GLY A 23 9.18 10.40 -5.46
C GLY A 23 8.28 10.11 -4.26
N TYR A 24 6.97 10.16 -4.45
CA TYR A 24 6.01 10.02 -3.35
C TYR A 24 5.95 8.59 -2.83
N GLN A 25 6.16 8.44 -1.52
CA GLN A 25 6.07 7.17 -0.83
C GLN A 25 5.32 7.35 0.50
N VAL A 26 4.38 6.44 0.78
CA VAL A 26 3.75 6.34 2.10
C VAL A 26 4.46 5.24 2.89
N SER A 27 4.88 5.54 4.10
CA SER A 27 5.45 4.57 5.04
C SER A 27 4.69 4.60 6.36
N PHE A 28 4.74 3.48 7.09
CA PHE A 28 4.14 3.35 8.41
C PHE A 28 5.22 2.98 9.41
N GLU A 29 5.22 3.66 10.55
CA GLU A 29 6.12 3.39 11.66
C GLU A 29 5.29 2.92 12.86
N PHE A 30 5.60 1.72 13.35
CA PHE A 30 4.97 1.09 14.49
C PHE A 30 5.95 1.04 15.65
N ASN A 31 5.53 1.51 16.83
CA ASN A 31 6.37 1.54 18.03
C ASN A 31 5.63 0.87 19.20
N LYS A 32 6.37 0.09 20.01
CA LYS A 32 5.88 -0.53 21.25
C LYS A 32 5.29 0.48 22.25
N ALA A 33 5.70 1.74 22.17
CA ALA A 33 5.18 2.84 23.00
C ALA A 33 3.89 3.48 22.45
N TYR A 34 3.15 2.80 21.56
CA TYR A 34 1.80 3.19 21.11
C TYR A 34 1.72 4.53 20.36
N LYS A 35 2.85 5.06 19.88
CA LYS A 35 2.93 6.30 19.08
C LYS A 35 3.08 5.98 17.59
N ASN A 36 2.11 5.26 17.02
CA ASN A 36 2.15 4.89 15.61
C ASN A 36 2.01 6.12 14.72
N LYS A 37 2.81 6.19 13.65
CA LYS A 37 2.87 7.35 12.76
C LYS A 37 2.76 6.91 11.31
N ARG A 38 1.98 7.67 10.55
CA ARG A 38 2.02 7.63 9.09
C ARG A 38 3.01 8.66 8.62
N LEU A 39 3.97 8.21 7.83
CA LEU A 39 5.03 9.04 7.26
C LEU A 39 4.78 9.22 5.77
N LEU A 40 4.69 10.48 5.36
CA LEU A 40 4.76 10.87 3.97
C LEU A 40 6.22 11.14 3.64
N LYS A 41 6.75 10.37 2.70
CA LYS A 41 8.12 10.51 2.23
C LYS A 41 8.13 11.00 0.79
N LEU A 42 9.08 11.87 0.48
CA LEU A 42 9.44 12.25 -0.88
C LEU A 42 10.90 11.88 -1.09
N PHE A 43 11.19 10.97 -2.01
CA PHE A 43 12.55 10.44 -2.24
C PHE A 43 13.25 9.98 -0.95
N GLY A 44 12.51 9.33 -0.04
CA GLY A 44 13.03 8.82 1.23
C GLY A 44 13.09 9.83 2.38
N ILE A 45 12.99 11.13 2.11
CA ILE A 45 12.95 12.18 3.13
C ILE A 45 11.52 12.32 3.66
N VAL A 46 11.34 12.33 4.98
CA VAL A 46 10.02 12.51 5.61
C VAL A 46 9.60 13.98 5.50
N VAL A 47 8.58 14.24 4.68
CA VAL A 47 8.02 15.59 4.46
C VAL A 47 6.88 15.87 5.43
N TRP A 48 6.12 14.83 5.79
CA TRP A 48 4.99 14.96 6.70
C TRP A 48 4.88 13.74 7.59
N SER A 49 4.54 13.94 8.86
CA SER A 49 4.16 12.86 9.77
C SER A 49 2.79 13.16 10.36
N SER A 50 1.85 12.23 10.23
CA SER A 50 0.58 12.28 10.95
C SER A 50 0.50 11.17 11.98
N LYS A 51 -0.16 11.46 13.11
CA LYS A 51 -0.47 10.43 14.10
C LYS A 51 -1.38 9.42 13.41
N LEU A 52 -0.95 8.17 13.40
CA LEU A 52 -1.82 7.08 12.99
C LEU A 52 -2.54 6.66 14.26
N ASP A 53 -3.81 7.05 14.40
CA ASP A 53 -4.72 6.40 15.35
C ASP A 53 -5.00 4.98 14.83
N SER A 54 -3.95 4.15 14.78
CA SER A 54 -4.09 2.75 14.44
C SER A 54 -4.85 2.13 15.59
N LEU A 55 -5.96 1.47 15.26
CA LEU A 55 -6.58 0.52 16.15
C LEU A 55 -5.51 -0.48 16.58
N PHE A 56 -5.14 -0.47 17.85
CA PHE A 56 -4.25 -1.50 18.41
C PHE A 56 -4.92 -2.85 18.15
N PRO A 57 -4.36 -3.71 17.30
CA PRO A 57 -5.04 -4.91 16.91
C PRO A 57 -5.21 -5.81 18.12
N ASP A 58 -6.40 -6.40 18.25
CA ASP A 58 -6.61 -7.52 19.18
C ASP A 58 -5.88 -8.75 18.64
N TYR A 59 -5.80 -8.88 17.31
CA TYR A 59 -5.08 -9.94 16.63
C TYR A 59 -4.64 -9.53 15.21
N ILE A 60 -3.66 -10.28 14.69
CA ILE A 60 -3.19 -10.21 13.31
C ILE A 60 -3.69 -11.45 12.58
N LYS A 61 -4.18 -11.29 11.34
CA LYS A 61 -4.54 -12.43 10.48
C LYS A 61 -4.04 -12.20 9.06
N ILE A 62 -3.59 -13.29 8.43
CA ILE A 62 -3.24 -13.34 7.02
C ILE A 62 -4.50 -13.70 6.24
N TYR A 63 -4.86 -12.85 5.28
CA TYR A 63 -6.02 -13.04 4.43
C TYR A 63 -5.56 -13.36 3.00
N SER A 64 -6.00 -14.49 2.45
CA SER A 64 -5.86 -14.79 1.02
C SER A 64 -7.02 -14.19 0.24
N GLY A 65 -6.71 -13.47 -0.82
CA GLY A 65 -7.69 -12.88 -1.73
C GLY A 65 -7.32 -13.17 -3.17
N HIS A 66 -8.31 -13.13 -4.05
CA HIS A 66 -8.11 -13.19 -5.49
C HIS A 66 -8.57 -11.86 -6.08
N TYR A 67 -7.70 -11.21 -6.86
CA TYR A 67 -8.12 -10.09 -7.70
C TYR A 67 -8.36 -10.61 -9.10
N LYS A 68 -9.54 -10.30 -9.64
CA LYS A 68 -9.81 -10.42 -11.07
C LYS A 68 -9.42 -9.09 -11.70
N GLN A 69 -8.36 -9.09 -12.50
CA GLN A 69 -8.02 -7.92 -13.29
C GLN A 69 -8.63 -8.13 -14.68
N ASP A 70 -9.78 -7.51 -14.91
CA ASP A 70 -10.38 -7.46 -16.23
C ASP A 70 -9.64 -6.40 -17.07
N SER A 71 -9.28 -6.75 -18.30
CA SER A 71 -8.71 -5.81 -19.25
C SER A 71 -9.86 -4.98 -19.85
N GLU A 72 -10.45 -4.07 -19.08
CA GLU A 72 -11.60 -3.29 -19.56
C GLU A 72 -11.22 -2.24 -20.61
N PHE A 73 -9.96 -1.78 -20.63
CA PHE A 73 -9.51 -0.72 -21.53
C PHE A 73 -8.20 -1.10 -22.24
N GLY A 74 -8.31 -1.79 -23.37
CA GLY A 74 -7.19 -2.03 -24.30
C GLY A 74 -7.59 -2.82 -25.55
N PRO A 75 -6.75 -2.86 -26.61
CA PRO A 75 -7.01 -3.66 -27.81
C PRO A 75 -7.09 -5.18 -27.54
N VAL A 76 -6.64 -5.63 -26.35
CA VAL A 76 -6.68 -7.02 -25.88
C VAL A 76 -7.96 -7.36 -25.08
N SER A 77 -8.83 -6.40 -24.83
CA SER A 77 -10.12 -6.59 -24.12
C SER A 77 -11.04 -7.58 -24.83
N ALA A 78 -11.00 -7.62 -26.17
CA ALA A 78 -11.78 -8.53 -27.01
C ALA A 78 -11.31 -9.99 -26.93
N LEU A 79 -10.12 -10.26 -26.39
CA LEU A 79 -9.55 -11.60 -26.28
C LEU A 79 -10.01 -12.37 -25.02
N GLY A 80 -10.82 -11.74 -24.15
CA GLY A 80 -11.44 -12.40 -23.00
C GLY A 80 -10.46 -12.92 -21.94
N ASN A 81 -9.23 -12.42 -21.91
CA ASN A 81 -8.20 -12.97 -21.03
C ASN A 81 -8.26 -12.32 -19.64
N SER A 82 -9.08 -12.88 -18.74
CA SER A 82 -9.08 -12.49 -17.32
C SER A 82 -7.95 -13.20 -16.60
N ARG A 83 -6.97 -12.45 -16.06
CA ARG A 83 -5.95 -13.04 -15.20
C ARG A 83 -6.39 -12.94 -13.75
N GLN A 84 -6.48 -14.10 -13.08
CA GLN A 84 -6.68 -14.17 -11.64
C GLN A 84 -5.32 -14.13 -10.96
N TYR A 85 -5.12 -13.14 -10.09
CA TYR A 85 -3.92 -13.04 -9.26
C TYR A 85 -4.30 -13.27 -7.80
N GLY A 86 -3.80 -14.36 -7.23
CA GLY A 86 -3.87 -14.59 -5.78
C GLY A 86 -2.92 -13.66 -5.04
N PHE A 87 -3.37 -13.09 -3.93
CA PHE A 87 -2.54 -12.30 -3.03
C PHE A 87 -2.83 -12.65 -1.57
N TYR A 88 -1.82 -12.47 -0.73
CA TYR A 88 -1.86 -12.60 0.71
C TYR A 88 -1.74 -11.20 1.32
N ALA A 89 -2.65 -10.86 2.21
CA ALA A 89 -2.67 -9.57 2.90
C ALA A 89 -2.55 -9.76 4.41
N VAL A 90 -1.60 -9.07 5.03
CA VAL A 90 -1.46 -9.02 6.49
C VAL A 90 -2.36 -7.90 7.00
N ARG A 91 -3.32 -8.25 7.87
CA ARG A 91 -4.31 -7.33 8.42
C ARG A 91 -4.29 -7.31 9.93
N PHE A 92 -4.44 -6.10 10.47
CA PHE A 92 -4.77 -5.84 11.86
C PHE A 92 -6.28 -5.83 12.04
N PHE A 93 -6.76 -6.48 13.10
CA PHE A 93 -8.17 -6.50 13.46
C PHE A 93 -8.36 -5.95 14.86
N LYS A 94 -9.36 -5.10 15.05
CA LYS A 94 -9.83 -4.64 16.36
C LYS A 94 -11.35 -4.61 16.36
N GLY A 95 -11.96 -5.58 17.06
CA GLY A 95 -13.37 -5.91 16.87
C GLY A 95 -13.75 -6.04 15.38
N ASN A 96 -14.75 -5.27 14.93
CA ASN A 96 -15.24 -5.33 13.55
C ASN A 96 -14.43 -4.49 12.53
N LYS A 97 -13.40 -3.76 12.98
CA LYS A 97 -12.58 -2.91 12.11
C LYS A 97 -11.31 -3.64 11.73
N HIS A 98 -10.88 -3.47 10.49
CA HIS A 98 -9.63 -4.04 10.00
C HIS A 98 -8.79 -3.01 9.24
N PHE A 99 -7.47 -3.18 9.29
CA PHE A 99 -6.51 -2.36 8.58
C PHE A 99 -5.50 -3.24 7.85
N THR A 100 -5.34 -3.04 6.54
CA THR A 100 -4.39 -3.82 5.73
C THR A 100 -3.03 -3.13 5.73
N LEU A 101 -2.00 -3.84 6.18
CA LEU A 101 -0.65 -3.30 6.32
C LEU A 101 0.25 -3.64 5.15
N PHE A 102 0.13 -4.87 4.68
CA PHE A 102 1.03 -5.44 3.71
C PHE A 102 0.26 -6.36 2.78
N LYS A 103 0.65 -6.37 1.51
CA LYS A 103 0.12 -7.27 0.49
C LYS A 103 1.32 -7.85 -0.27
N SER A 104 1.34 -9.17 -0.46
CA SER A 104 2.30 -9.86 -1.31
C SER A 104 1.59 -10.96 -2.10
N THR A 105 2.15 -11.39 -3.22
CA THR A 105 1.71 -12.57 -3.96
C THR A 105 2.25 -13.87 -3.36
N ARG A 106 3.25 -13.79 -2.48
CA ARG A 106 3.90 -14.94 -1.83
C ARG A 106 3.46 -15.07 -0.37
N MET A 107 2.99 -16.26 -0.01
CA MET A 107 2.55 -16.58 1.35
C MET A 107 3.69 -16.43 2.36
N GLU A 108 4.90 -16.88 2.00
CA GLU A 108 6.08 -16.86 2.87
C GLU A 108 6.45 -15.43 3.30
N GLU A 109 6.39 -14.47 2.37
CA GLU A 109 6.66 -13.06 2.67
C GLU A 109 5.61 -12.47 3.60
N ALA A 110 4.33 -12.80 3.36
CA ALA A 110 3.23 -12.37 4.22
C ALA A 110 3.34 -12.98 5.63
N LEU A 111 3.68 -14.26 5.73
CA LEU A 111 3.86 -14.98 7.00
C LEU A 111 5.05 -14.43 7.79
N SER A 112 6.19 -14.21 7.12
CA SER A 112 7.37 -13.61 7.74
C SER A 112 7.04 -12.24 8.34
N LYS A 113 6.39 -11.37 7.56
CA LYS A 113 5.96 -10.05 8.03
C LYS A 113 4.94 -10.12 9.16
N ALA A 114 3.99 -11.05 9.10
CA ALA A 114 3.00 -11.22 10.14
C ALA A 114 3.62 -11.70 11.47
N LYS A 115 4.59 -12.62 11.42
CA LYS A 115 5.35 -13.08 12.60
C LYS A 115 6.19 -11.96 13.20
N GLU A 116 6.91 -11.20 12.38
CA GLU A 116 7.67 -10.02 12.83
C GLU A 116 6.77 -9.02 13.56
N LEU A 117 5.60 -8.71 13.00
CA LEU A 117 4.65 -7.76 13.58
C LEU A 117 3.98 -8.30 14.86
N SER A 118 3.63 -9.59 14.89
CA SER A 118 3.06 -10.26 16.07
C SER A 118 4.04 -10.25 17.23
N ALA A 119 5.30 -10.58 16.99
CA ALA A 119 6.35 -10.54 18.01
C ALA A 119 6.66 -9.11 18.49
N LEU A 120 6.62 -8.13 17.58
CA LEU A 120 6.88 -6.72 17.92
C LEU A 120 5.76 -6.13 18.77
N LEU A 121 4.51 -6.43 18.45
CA LEU A 121 3.33 -5.87 19.11
C LEU A 121 2.81 -6.73 20.26
N GLU A 122 3.35 -7.94 20.45
CA GLU A 122 2.92 -8.91 21.47
C GLU A 122 1.43 -9.26 21.34
N VAL A 123 0.96 -9.41 20.09
CA VAL A 123 -0.44 -9.73 19.74
C VAL A 123 -0.52 -11.08 19.05
N GLU A 124 -1.66 -11.74 19.22
CA GLU A 124 -1.88 -13.08 18.65
C GLU A 124 -1.91 -13.06 17.12
N LEU A 125 -1.19 -14.00 16.51
CA LEU A 125 -1.27 -14.28 15.08
C LEU A 125 -2.23 -15.45 14.85
N LEU A 126 -3.40 -15.16 14.29
CA LEU A 126 -4.40 -16.17 13.94
C LEU A 126 -4.08 -16.76 12.56
N ASP A 127 -3.66 -18.03 12.55
CA ASP A 127 -3.24 -18.79 11.35
C ASP A 127 -4.31 -19.78 10.82
N ARG A 128 -5.59 -19.56 11.14
CA ARG A 128 -6.74 -20.34 10.61
C ARG A 128 -7.93 -19.44 10.33
#